data_AF-A0A176RTY2-F1
#
_entry.id   AF-A0A176RTY2-F1
#
_cell.length_a   1.000
_cell.length_b   1.000
_cell.length_c   1.000
_cell.angle_alpha   90.00
_cell.angle_beta   90.00
_cell.angle_gamma   90.00
#
_symmetry.space_group_name_H-M   'P 1'
#
loop_
_entity.id
_entity.type
_entity.pdbx_description
1 polymer ?
#
loop_
_entity_poly.entity_id
_entity_poly.type
_entity_poly.pdbx_seq_one_letter_code
_entity_poly.pdbx_strand_id
1 'polypeptide(L)'
;MKKAKKVTRIAYSDDINQAKYEALNKIAKLCGSIRTEVWHNYGSIGGLGAKFRPVRDGWIAEGHINQTILPQRIWRATLSDTLDDVKANREAAKEKVVRHIFINVDERDKRKELFKKLKNDSVWVNYSYLRRLVRKYWKQGKNNTFNPIFLEPGSKASISSLFAP
;
A
#
# COMPACT_ATOMS: atom_id res chain seq x y z
N MET A 1 -13.22 13.54 -24.27
CA MET A 1 -13.84 12.49 -23.42
C MET A 1 -13.52 12.78 -21.96
N LYS A 2 -14.54 12.97 -21.09
CA LYS A 2 -14.31 13.12 -19.64
C LYS A 2 -13.73 11.82 -19.10
N LYS A 3 -12.55 11.85 -18.47
CA LYS A 3 -12.01 10.69 -17.74
C LYS A 3 -13.04 10.26 -16.70
N ALA A 4 -13.49 9.00 -16.77
CA ALA A 4 -14.36 8.45 -15.74
C ALA A 4 -13.69 8.59 -14.37
N LYS A 5 -14.45 9.03 -13.36
CA LYS A 5 -13.95 9.18 -12.00
C LYS A 5 -13.59 7.80 -11.45
N LYS A 6 -12.31 7.54 -11.20
CA LYS A 6 -11.85 6.30 -10.57
C LYS A 6 -12.39 6.27 -9.14
N VAL A 7 -13.21 5.28 -8.82
CA VAL A 7 -13.81 5.11 -7.49
C VAL A 7 -13.60 3.68 -7.01
N THR A 8 -13.25 3.52 -5.74
CA THR A 8 -13.20 2.23 -5.06
C THR A 8 -14.56 1.99 -4.42
N ARG A 9 -15.17 0.82 -4.67
CA ARG A 9 -16.46 0.42 -4.08
C ARG A 9 -16.32 -0.96 -3.45
N ILE A 10 -16.96 -1.16 -2.30
CA ILE A 10 -17.17 -2.50 -1.75
C ILE A 10 -18.32 -3.13 -2.52
N ALA A 11 -18.08 -4.30 -3.08
CA ALA A 11 -19.09 -5.03 -3.82
C ALA A 11 -19.43 -6.32 -3.07
N TYR A 12 -20.72 -6.55 -2.87
CA TYR A 12 -21.25 -7.77 -2.28
C TYR A 12 -21.62 -8.75 -3.39
N SER A 13 -21.74 -10.03 -3.04
CA SER A 13 -22.27 -11.08 -3.91
C SER A 13 -23.23 -11.89 -3.07
N ASP A 14 -24.46 -11.99 -3.53
CA ASP A 14 -25.45 -12.92 -2.99
C ASP A 14 -25.35 -14.23 -3.81
N ASP A 15 -25.64 -15.37 -3.17
CA ASP A 15 -25.72 -16.70 -3.80
C ASP A 15 -24.47 -17.19 -4.57
N ILE A 16 -23.29 -16.97 -3.99
CA ILE A 16 -22.06 -17.57 -4.54
C ILE A 16 -21.98 -19.07 -4.23
N ASN A 17 -21.74 -19.89 -5.26
CA ASN A 17 -21.44 -21.31 -5.06
C ASN A 17 -20.19 -21.48 -4.18
N GLN A 18 -20.24 -22.42 -3.22
CA GLN A 18 -19.15 -22.77 -2.32
C GLN A 18 -17.79 -22.90 -3.01
N ALA A 19 -17.71 -23.58 -4.16
CA ALA A 19 -16.45 -23.75 -4.89
C ALA A 19 -15.87 -22.40 -5.39
N LYS A 20 -16.74 -21.48 -5.83
CA LYS A 20 -16.33 -20.13 -6.24
C LYS A 20 -15.89 -19.30 -5.04
N TYR A 21 -16.60 -19.43 -3.91
CA TYR A 21 -16.24 -18.76 -2.66
C TYR A 21 -14.85 -19.19 -2.16
N GLU A 22 -14.56 -20.49 -2.17
CA GLU A 22 -13.26 -21.03 -1.79
C GLU A 22 -12.14 -20.53 -2.71
N ALA A 23 -12.36 -20.51 -4.02
CA ALA A 23 -11.41 -19.96 -4.99
C ALA A 23 -11.13 -18.47 -4.72
N LEU A 24 -12.16 -17.66 -4.46
CA LEU A 24 -12.01 -16.25 -4.11
C LEU A 24 -11.25 -16.07 -2.80
N ASN A 25 -11.55 -16.86 -1.77
CA ASN A 25 -10.83 -16.82 -0.50
C ASN A 25 -9.36 -17.19 -0.67
N LYS A 26 -9.04 -18.16 -1.53
CA LYS A 26 -7.65 -18.51 -1.85
C LYS A 26 -6.91 -17.32 -2.48
N ILE A 27 -7.51 -16.69 -3.50
CA ILE A 27 -6.97 -15.46 -4.13
C ILE A 27 -6.78 -14.37 -3.08
N ALA A 28 -7.74 -14.18 -2.19
CA ALA A 28 -7.73 -13.13 -1.20
C ALA A 28 -6.63 -13.33 -0.15
N LYS A 29 -6.41 -14.58 0.30
CA LYS A 29 -5.28 -14.96 1.14
C LYS A 29 -3.94 -14.68 0.46
N LEU A 30 -3.77 -15.07 -0.81
CA LEU A 30 -2.54 -14.80 -1.57
C LEU A 30 -2.28 -13.28 -1.72
N CYS A 31 -3.32 -12.50 -2.03
CA CYS A 31 -3.21 -11.04 -2.03
C CYS A 31 -2.82 -10.52 -0.65
N GLY A 32 -3.42 -11.04 0.42
CA GLY A 32 -3.09 -10.71 1.80
C GLY A 32 -1.62 -10.94 2.14
N SER A 33 -1.04 -12.05 1.68
CA SER A 33 0.40 -12.33 1.85
C SER A 33 1.27 -11.28 1.17
N ILE A 34 0.96 -10.92 -0.09
CA ILE A 34 1.66 -9.86 -0.82
C ILE A 34 1.58 -8.54 -0.02
N ARG A 35 0.40 -8.17 0.47
CA ARG A 35 0.24 -6.94 1.27
C ARG A 35 1.13 -6.97 2.50
N THR A 36 1.10 -8.08 3.24
CA THR A 36 1.90 -8.26 4.45
C THR A 36 3.40 -8.12 4.16
N GLU A 37 3.88 -8.73 3.08
CA GLU A 37 5.28 -8.65 2.67
C GLU A 37 5.69 -7.23 2.27
N VAL A 38 4.83 -6.53 1.52
CA VAL A 38 5.05 -5.11 1.18
C VAL A 38 5.11 -4.24 2.44
N TRP A 39 4.22 -4.45 3.41
CA TRP A 39 4.25 -3.74 4.69
C TRP A 39 5.49 -4.08 5.52
N HIS A 40 5.96 -5.33 5.46
CA HIS A 40 7.17 -5.76 6.15
C HIS A 40 8.41 -5.06 5.57
N ASN A 41 8.57 -5.11 4.24
CA ASN A 41 9.76 -4.63 3.55
C ASN A 41 9.77 -3.11 3.37
N TYR A 42 8.60 -2.50 3.12
CA TYR A 42 8.50 -1.09 2.72
C TYR A 42 7.69 -0.22 3.68
N GLY A 43 7.01 -0.80 4.68
CA GLY A 43 6.16 -0.08 5.64
C GLY A 43 6.91 0.77 6.67
N SER A 44 8.23 0.91 6.53
CA SER A 44 9.12 1.66 7.42
C SER A 44 10.05 2.57 6.63
N ILE A 45 11.00 3.23 7.31
CA ILE A 45 12.03 4.08 6.68
C ILE A 45 12.80 3.34 5.58
N GLY A 46 12.98 2.01 5.68
CA GLY A 46 13.62 1.23 4.61
C GLY A 46 12.92 1.32 3.26
N GLY A 47 11.61 1.60 3.24
CA GLY A 47 10.79 1.71 2.03
C GLY A 47 10.61 3.13 1.47
N LEU A 48 11.32 4.14 1.96
CA LEU A 48 11.12 5.55 1.59
C LEU A 48 11.24 5.84 0.08
N GLY A 49 11.97 5.01 -0.67
CA GLY A 49 12.13 5.10 -2.12
C GLY A 49 11.38 4.03 -2.92
N ALA A 50 10.57 3.19 -2.27
CA ALA A 50 9.88 2.09 -2.92
C ALA A 50 8.90 2.63 -3.97
N LYS A 51 9.22 2.40 -5.23
CA LYS A 51 8.35 2.72 -6.37
C LYS A 51 7.88 1.40 -6.98
N PHE A 52 6.67 1.43 -7.53
CA PHE A 52 6.06 0.23 -8.13
C PHE A 52 6.98 -0.46 -9.14
N ARG A 53 7.58 0.27 -10.10
CA ARG A 53 8.40 -0.36 -11.17
C ARG A 53 9.65 -1.07 -10.62
N PRO A 54 10.55 -0.40 -9.85
CA PRO A 54 11.72 -1.08 -9.28
C PRO A 54 11.36 -2.29 -8.40
N VAL A 55 10.33 -2.17 -7.54
CA VAL A 55 9.91 -3.25 -6.66
C VAL A 55 9.37 -4.44 -7.46
N ARG A 56 8.50 -4.16 -8.44
CA ARG A 56 7.96 -5.18 -9.35
C ARG A 56 9.07 -5.92 -10.09
N ASP A 57 10.05 -5.19 -10.61
CA ASP A 57 11.13 -5.78 -11.42
C ASP A 57 12.05 -6.65 -10.56
N GLY A 58 12.34 -6.22 -9.33
CA GLY A 58 13.04 -7.03 -8.33
C GLY A 58 12.29 -8.33 -8.01
N TRP A 59 10.99 -8.25 -7.70
CA TRP A 59 10.17 -9.43 -7.38
C TRP A 59 10.06 -10.43 -8.53
N ILE A 60 10.08 -9.95 -9.79
CA ILE A 60 10.11 -10.82 -10.97
C ILE A 60 11.48 -11.49 -11.10
N ALA A 61 12.57 -10.75 -10.95
CA ALA A 61 13.93 -11.26 -11.07
C ALA A 61 14.26 -12.29 -9.98
N GLU A 62 13.80 -12.06 -8.76
CA GLU A 62 13.98 -12.96 -7.60
C GLU A 62 13.00 -14.15 -7.61
N GLY A 63 12.06 -14.19 -8.57
CA GLY A 63 11.07 -15.26 -8.67
C GLY A 63 10.06 -15.31 -7.51
N HIS A 64 9.97 -14.27 -6.68
CA HIS A 64 9.05 -14.16 -5.53
C HIS A 64 7.60 -14.53 -5.89
N ILE A 65 7.19 -14.24 -7.13
CA ILE A 65 5.81 -14.38 -7.58
C ILE A 65 5.56 -15.67 -8.34
N ASN A 66 6.61 -16.33 -8.83
CA ASN A 66 6.50 -17.61 -9.54
C ASN A 66 5.92 -18.72 -8.62
N GLN A 67 6.00 -18.53 -7.30
CA GLN A 67 5.42 -19.41 -6.29
C GLN A 67 3.93 -19.15 -6.03
N THR A 68 3.38 -18.03 -6.53
CA THR A 68 1.96 -17.69 -6.35
C THR A 68 1.16 -18.05 -7.59
N ILE A 69 0.06 -18.79 -7.40
CA ILE A 69 -0.92 -19.14 -8.46
C ILE A 69 -1.71 -17.88 -8.91
N LEU A 70 -1.29 -16.69 -8.51
CA LEU A 70 -2.04 -15.46 -8.69
C LEU A 70 -1.77 -14.88 -10.10
N PRO A 71 -2.80 -14.60 -10.90
CA PRO A 71 -2.62 -14.03 -12.23
C PRO A 71 -1.84 -12.72 -12.20
N GLN A 72 -1.04 -12.48 -13.26
CA GLN A 72 -0.09 -11.38 -13.29
C GLN A 72 -0.74 -10.01 -13.03
N ARG A 73 -1.94 -9.84 -13.55
CA ARG A 73 -2.74 -8.62 -13.42
C ARG A 73 -3.14 -8.33 -11.98
N ILE A 74 -3.49 -9.36 -11.20
CA ILE A 74 -4.03 -9.20 -9.84
C ILE A 74 -2.89 -8.87 -8.88
N TRP A 75 -1.80 -9.63 -8.87
CA TRP A 75 -0.70 -9.36 -7.94
C TRP A 75 -0.06 -7.99 -8.20
N ARG A 76 0.07 -7.57 -9.47
CA ARG A 76 0.62 -6.24 -9.82
C ARG A 76 -0.26 -5.12 -9.30
N ALA A 77 -1.57 -5.27 -9.41
CA ALA A 77 -2.51 -4.31 -8.86
C ALA A 77 -2.41 -4.25 -7.34
N THR A 78 -2.41 -5.41 -6.66
CA THR A 78 -2.24 -5.49 -5.21
C THR A 78 -0.93 -4.87 -4.74
N LEU A 79 0.18 -5.14 -5.43
CA LEU A 79 1.48 -4.55 -5.11
C LEU A 79 1.45 -3.01 -5.24
N SER A 80 0.94 -2.50 -6.36
CA SER A 80 0.86 -1.05 -6.58
C SER A 80 -0.01 -0.37 -5.53
N ASP A 81 -1.20 -0.93 -5.26
CA ASP A 81 -2.17 -0.39 -4.32
C ASP A 81 -1.59 -0.36 -2.90
N THR A 82 -0.93 -1.44 -2.48
CA THR A 82 -0.32 -1.52 -1.14
C THR A 82 0.86 -0.55 -0.98
N LEU A 83 1.66 -0.33 -2.02
CA LEU A 83 2.73 0.67 -1.99
C LEU A 83 2.17 2.09 -1.86
N ASP A 84 1.05 2.37 -2.52
CA ASP A 84 0.34 3.65 -2.39
C ASP A 84 -0.24 3.82 -0.97
N ASP A 85 -0.78 2.76 -0.36
CA ASP A 85 -1.24 2.76 1.04
C ASP A 85 -0.12 3.03 2.03
N VAL A 86 1.04 2.39 1.85
CA VAL A 86 2.24 2.64 2.66
C VAL A 86 2.65 4.11 2.59
N LYS A 87 2.65 4.68 1.38
CA LYS A 87 2.94 6.10 1.16
C LYS A 87 1.89 6.99 1.82
N ALA A 88 0.61 6.67 1.67
CA ALA A 88 -0.48 7.43 2.29
C ALA A 88 -0.37 7.44 3.83
N ASN A 89 -0.10 6.29 4.45
CA ASN A 89 0.12 6.18 5.89
C ASN A 89 1.30 7.06 6.37
N ARG A 90 2.38 7.10 5.60
CA ARG A 90 3.52 7.97 5.91
C ARG A 90 3.15 9.46 5.82
N GLU A 91 2.45 9.87 4.78
CA GLU A 91 2.02 11.28 4.65
C GLU A 91 1.04 11.67 5.78
N ALA A 92 0.13 10.77 6.18
CA ALA A 92 -0.72 10.97 7.35
C ALA A 92 0.08 11.11 8.66
N ALA A 93 1.19 10.38 8.81
CA ALA A 93 2.09 10.57 9.94
C ALA A 93 2.79 11.95 9.91
N LYS A 94 3.15 12.46 8.72
CA LYS A 94 3.71 13.82 8.58
C LYS A 94 2.71 14.89 8.99
N GLU A 95 1.43 14.73 8.71
CA GLU A 95 0.41 15.68 9.19
C GLU A 95 0.39 15.78 10.72
N LYS A 96 0.51 14.65 11.43
CA LYS A 96 0.64 14.65 12.89
C LYS A 96 1.91 15.36 13.37
N VAL A 97 3.02 15.22 12.64
CA VAL A 97 4.27 15.95 12.90
C VAL A 97 4.10 17.45 12.68
N VAL A 98 3.42 17.86 11.60
CA VAL A 98 3.11 19.28 11.32
C VAL A 98 2.33 19.88 12.49
N ARG A 99 1.29 19.20 12.96
CA ARG A 99 0.51 19.63 14.12
C ARG A 99 1.38 19.72 15.39
N HIS A 100 2.26 18.75 15.61
CA HIS A 100 3.17 18.76 16.75
C HIS A 100 4.12 19.96 16.73
N ILE A 101 4.77 20.22 15.59
CA ILE A 101 5.68 21.37 15.43
C ILE A 101 4.92 22.68 15.63
N PHE A 102 3.69 22.79 15.08
CA PHE A 102 2.89 24.00 15.20
C PHE A 102 2.55 24.36 16.66
N ILE A 103 2.31 23.36 17.51
CA ILE A 103 1.97 23.54 18.93
C ILE A 103 3.20 23.82 19.79
N ASN A 104 4.35 23.21 19.47
CA ASN A 104 5.51 23.20 20.38
C ASN A 104 6.67 24.13 19.96
N VAL A 105 6.58 24.78 18.79
CA VAL A 105 7.63 25.68 18.29
C VAL A 105 7.03 27.06 18.04
N ASP A 106 7.26 27.99 18.97
CA ASP A 106 6.69 29.35 18.91
C ASP A 106 7.32 30.20 17.80
N GLU A 107 8.61 30.03 17.56
CA GLU A 107 9.34 30.83 16.57
C GLU A 107 8.91 30.49 15.14
N ARG A 108 8.33 31.48 14.46
CA ARG A 108 7.71 31.33 13.15
C ARG A 108 8.70 30.88 12.07
N ASP A 109 9.92 31.40 12.06
CA ASP A 109 10.89 31.10 11.00
C ASP A 109 11.50 29.71 11.16
N LYS A 110 11.79 29.29 12.40
CA LYS A 110 12.14 27.89 12.71
C LYS A 110 11.04 26.93 12.27
N ARG A 111 9.77 27.27 12.49
CA ARG A 111 8.62 26.46 12.04
C ARG A 111 8.59 26.28 10.52
N LYS A 112 8.78 27.36 9.76
CA LYS A 112 8.84 27.32 8.29
C LYS A 112 9.99 26.44 7.79
N GLU A 113 11.17 26.56 8.41
CA GLU A 113 12.34 25.76 8.06
C GLU A 113 12.08 24.27 8.29
N LEU A 114 11.51 23.91 9.44
CA LEU A 114 11.14 22.53 9.78
C LEU A 114 10.11 21.96 8.79
N PHE A 115 9.11 22.74 8.37
CA PHE A 115 8.15 22.30 7.36
C PHE A 115 8.81 22.09 5.99
N LYS A 116 9.75 22.95 5.59
CA LYS A 116 10.51 22.78 4.34
C LYS A 116 11.33 21.48 4.37
N LYS A 117 11.99 21.20 5.49
CA LYS A 117 12.76 19.95 5.69
C LYS A 117 11.87 18.71 5.71
N LEU A 118 10.68 18.78 6.33
CA LEU A 118 9.74 17.67 6.44
C LEU A 118 9.16 17.23 5.07
N LYS A 119 9.03 18.15 4.11
CA LYS A 119 8.53 17.82 2.76
C LYS A 119 9.44 16.86 1.99
N ASN A 120 10.75 16.95 2.20
CA ASN A 120 11.71 16.13 1.46
C ASN A 120 12.10 14.89 2.27
N ASP A 121 11.76 13.72 1.74
CA ASP A 121 12.03 12.42 2.36
C ASP A 121 13.52 12.17 2.63
N SER A 122 14.42 12.63 1.76
CA SER A 122 15.86 12.46 2.00
C SER A 122 16.41 13.39 3.10
N VAL A 123 15.72 14.48 3.40
CA VAL A 123 16.19 15.50 4.35
C VAL A 123 15.76 15.18 5.77
N TRP A 124 14.46 14.92 5.99
CA TRP A 124 13.97 14.70 7.36
C TRP A 124 14.50 13.41 8.00
N VAL A 125 14.84 12.40 7.19
CA VAL A 125 15.43 11.13 7.65
C VAL A 125 16.80 11.34 8.28
N ASN A 126 17.57 12.28 7.73
CA ASN A 126 18.92 12.60 8.21
C ASN A 126 18.91 13.68 9.30
N TYR A 127 17.79 14.41 9.46
CA TYR A 127 17.64 15.42 10.49
C TYR A 127 17.08 14.82 11.79
N SER A 128 17.93 14.67 12.80
CA SER A 128 17.66 13.94 14.07
C SER A 128 16.29 14.26 14.71
N TYR A 129 15.95 15.55 14.85
CA TYR A 129 14.70 15.96 15.47
C TYR A 129 13.46 15.51 14.69
N LEU A 130 13.43 15.77 13.37
CA LEU A 130 12.30 15.37 12.51
C LEU A 130 12.23 13.85 12.38
N ARG A 131 13.36 13.15 12.24
CA ARG A 131 13.41 11.69 12.21
C ARG A 131 12.74 11.08 13.43
N ARG A 132 13.06 11.60 14.63
CA ARG A 132 12.45 11.13 15.90
C ARG A 132 10.95 11.42 15.94
N LEU A 133 10.52 12.60 15.52
CA LEU A 133 9.10 12.94 15.48
C LEU A 133 8.32 12.09 14.49
N VAL A 134 8.82 11.92 13.27
CA VAL A 134 8.17 11.07 12.26
C VAL A 134 8.12 9.63 12.77
N ARG A 135 9.19 9.06 13.34
CA ARG A 135 9.14 7.71 13.95
C ARG A 135 8.14 7.59 15.11
N LYS A 136 7.91 8.66 15.86
CA LYS A 136 6.91 8.66 16.94
C LYS A 136 5.51 8.44 16.39
N TYR A 137 5.16 9.12 15.30
CA TYR A 137 3.81 9.11 14.72
C TYR A 137 3.61 8.11 13.58
N TRP A 138 4.67 7.76 12.86
CA TRP A 138 4.68 6.76 11.80
C TRP A 138 4.88 5.39 12.43
N LYS A 139 3.77 4.76 12.81
CA LYS A 139 3.77 3.38 13.27
C LYS A 139 3.77 2.45 12.06
N GLN A 140 4.51 1.35 12.17
CA GLN A 140 4.49 0.30 11.16
C GLN A 140 3.05 -0.21 11.04
N GLY A 141 2.50 -0.15 9.81
CA GLY A 141 1.19 -0.69 9.53
C GLY A 141 1.21 -2.21 9.55
N LYS A 142 0.07 -2.81 9.90
CA LYS A 142 -0.18 -4.24 9.72
C LYS A 142 -1.28 -4.38 8.67
N ASN A 143 -1.17 -5.40 7.83
CA ASN A 143 -2.25 -5.72 6.92
C ASN A 143 -3.42 -6.35 7.71
N ASN A 144 -4.59 -5.70 7.67
CA ASN A 144 -5.84 -6.26 8.20
C ASN A 144 -6.83 -6.60 7.07
N THR A 145 -6.42 -6.45 5.80
CA THR A 145 -7.28 -6.62 4.63
C THR A 145 -7.00 -7.95 3.95
N PHE A 146 -8.00 -8.82 4.01
CA PHE A 146 -7.98 -10.15 3.41
C PHE A 146 -8.94 -10.27 2.23
N ASN A 147 -9.23 -9.15 1.54
CA ASN A 147 -10.12 -9.12 0.38
C ASN A 147 -9.30 -9.05 -0.92
N PRO A 148 -9.74 -9.68 -2.02
CA PRO A 148 -9.10 -9.57 -3.32
C PRO A 148 -9.48 -8.24 -4.00
N ILE A 149 -8.61 -7.73 -4.88
CA ILE A 149 -8.90 -6.55 -5.70
C ILE A 149 -9.53 -7.02 -7.02
N PHE A 150 -10.73 -6.53 -7.32
CA PHE A 150 -11.38 -6.73 -8.61
C PHE A 150 -11.17 -5.49 -9.49
N LEU A 151 -10.61 -5.69 -10.68
CA LEU A 151 -10.25 -4.59 -11.59
C LEU A 151 -11.35 -4.28 -12.60
N GLU A 152 -12.28 -5.21 -12.84
CA GLU A 152 -13.39 -5.05 -13.78
C GLU A 152 -14.73 -5.43 -13.14
N PRO A 153 -15.82 -4.70 -13.42
CA PRO A 153 -17.15 -5.02 -12.86
C PRO A 153 -17.65 -6.43 -13.20
N GLY A 154 -17.21 -7.00 -14.33
CA GLY A 154 -17.60 -8.34 -14.81
C GLY A 154 -16.65 -9.47 -14.41
N SER A 155 -15.49 -9.18 -13.79
CA SER A 155 -14.50 -10.22 -13.48
C SER A 155 -14.95 -11.21 -12.40
N LYS A 156 -16.10 -10.97 -11.74
CA LYS A 156 -16.70 -11.91 -10.79
C LYS A 156 -17.15 -13.22 -11.45
N ALA A 157 -17.54 -13.18 -12.74
CA ALA A 157 -18.03 -14.34 -13.47
C ALA A 157 -16.90 -15.21 -14.07
N SER A 158 -15.74 -14.61 -14.35
CA SER A 158 -14.65 -15.23 -15.12
C SER A 158 -13.56 -15.89 -14.27
N ILE A 159 -13.68 -15.92 -12.94
CA ILE A 159 -12.64 -16.52 -12.07
C ILE A 159 -12.76 -18.05 -12.02
N SER A 160 -13.90 -18.64 -12.39
CA SER A 160 -14.04 -20.10 -12.49
C SER A 160 -13.21 -20.72 -13.62
N SER A 161 -12.83 -19.96 -14.65
CA SER A 161 -12.00 -20.47 -15.76
C SER A 161 -10.50 -20.38 -15.52
N LEU A 162 -10.06 -19.78 -14.40
CA LEU A 162 -8.64 -19.69 -14.02
C LEU A 162 -8.16 -20.87 -13.16
N PHE A 163 -9.09 -21.72 -12.71
CA PHE A 163 -8.82 -22.89 -11.87
C PHE A 163 -9.52 -24.18 -12.37
N ALA A 164 -10.01 -24.18 -13.61
CA ALA A 164 -10.41 -25.44 -14.24
C ALA A 164 -9.12 -26.21 -14.64
N PRO A 165 -9.07 -27.54 -14.44
CA PRO A 165 -7.92 -28.36 -14.78
C PRO A 165 -7.55 -28.29 -16.26
#